data_AF-A0A370TVH6-F1
#
_entry.id   AF-A0A370TVH6-F1
#
_cell.length_a   1.000
_cell.length_b   1.000
_cell.length_c   1.000
_cell.angle_alpha   90.00
_cell.angle_beta   90.00
_cell.angle_gamma   90.00
#
_symmetry.space_group_name_H-M   'P 1'
#
loop_
_entity.id
_entity.type
_entity.pdbx_description
1 polymer ?
#
loop_
_entity_poly.entity_id
_entity_poly.type
_entity_poly.pdbx_seq_one_letter_code
_entity_poly.pdbx_strand_id
1 'polypeptide(L)'
;MLYELIAIVRPGNLAEVKEIARTAGSLILRSGGTIRGINNWGVFALPKRTRKHQAQYTDGHYFVMRYDASSKIQDDVRTTLGLDPRMIKFSSVKLGDGTLESLSKISGRVDWEKREEF
;
A
#
# COMPACT_ATOMS: atom_id res chain seq x y z
N MET A 1 12.16 8.79 -4.34
CA MET A 1 12.10 8.55 -2.89
C MET A 1 11.39 7.22 -2.69
N LEU A 2 11.79 6.45 -1.69
CA LEU A 2 11.13 5.19 -1.38
C LEU A 2 9.90 5.43 -0.52
N TYR A 3 8.78 4.87 -0.95
CA TYR A 3 7.51 4.92 -0.25
C TYR A 3 7.00 3.51 0.01
N GLU A 4 6.30 3.36 1.13
CA GLU A 4 5.48 2.20 1.45
C GLU A 4 4.02 2.63 1.50
N LEU A 5 3.17 1.89 0.81
CA LEU A 5 1.73 2.01 0.87
C LEU A 5 1.18 0.79 1.60
N ILE A 6 0.49 1.03 2.70
CA ILE A 6 -0.29 0.02 3.42
C ILE A 6 -1.76 0.28 3.09
N ALA A 7 -2.40 -0.67 2.43
CA ALA A 7 -3.79 -0.54 2.01
C ALA A 7 -4.66 -1.62 2.67
N ILE A 8 -5.86 -1.21 3.07
CA ILE A 8 -6.88 -2.03 3.73
C ILE A 8 -8.14 -1.95 2.87
N VAL A 9 -8.39 -3.02 2.12
CA VAL A 9 -9.56 -3.15 1.23
C VAL A 9 -10.66 -3.92 1.96
N ARG A 10 -11.91 -3.72 1.55
CA ARG A 10 -13.01 -4.55 2.05
C ARG A 10 -12.74 -6.05 1.78
N PRO A 11 -13.01 -6.93 2.74
CA PRO A 11 -12.82 -8.36 2.56
C PRO A 11 -13.95 -8.97 1.70
N GLY A 12 -13.73 -10.20 1.21
CA GLY A 12 -14.76 -11.01 0.54
C GLY A 12 -14.56 -11.22 -0.95
N ASN A 13 -13.80 -10.36 -1.65
CA ASN A 13 -13.50 -10.52 -3.06
C ASN A 13 -12.03 -10.23 -3.39
N LEU A 14 -11.25 -11.28 -3.63
CA LEU A 14 -9.83 -11.16 -3.99
C LEU A 14 -9.62 -10.44 -5.33
N ALA A 15 -10.59 -10.48 -6.25
CA ALA A 15 -10.49 -9.77 -7.52
C ALA A 15 -10.43 -8.25 -7.31
N GLU A 16 -11.19 -7.70 -6.36
CA GLU A 16 -11.16 -6.27 -6.04
C GLU A 16 -9.80 -5.84 -5.52
N VAL A 17 -9.17 -6.65 -4.66
CA VAL A 17 -7.82 -6.37 -4.15
C VAL A 17 -6.80 -6.36 -5.29
N LYS A 18 -6.90 -7.33 -6.21
CA LYS A 18 -6.03 -7.39 -7.40
C LYS A 18 -6.24 -6.17 -8.31
N GLU A 19 -7.48 -5.74 -8.54
CA GLU A 19 -7.79 -4.56 -9.35
C GLU A 19 -7.21 -3.28 -8.75
N ILE A 20 -7.35 -3.09 -7.43
CA ILE A 20 -6.82 -1.93 -6.73
C ILE A 20 -5.28 -1.92 -6.77
N ALA A 21 -4.65 -3.05 -6.46
CA ALA A 21 -3.20 -3.18 -6.53
C ALA A 21 -2.69 -2.94 -7.97
N ARG A 22 -3.39 -3.47 -8.99
CA ARG A 22 -3.08 -3.24 -10.39
C ARG A 22 -3.24 -1.78 -10.79
N THR A 23 -4.27 -1.10 -10.31
CA THR A 23 -4.53 0.32 -10.61
C THR A 23 -3.43 1.21 -10.02
N ALA A 24 -3.13 1.04 -8.74
CA ALA A 24 -2.04 1.77 -8.08
C ALA A 24 -0.69 1.47 -8.72
N GLY A 25 -0.38 0.20 -8.98
CA GLY A 25 0.87 -0.19 -9.62
C GLY A 25 1.00 0.35 -11.05
N SER A 26 -0.08 0.30 -11.83
CA SER A 26 -0.10 0.87 -13.19
C SER A 26 0.13 2.38 -13.18
N LEU A 27 -0.46 3.10 -12.22
CA LEU A 27 -0.25 4.53 -12.05
C LEU A 27 1.22 4.86 -11.74
N ILE A 28 1.84 4.11 -10.82
CA ILE A 28 3.25 4.27 -10.47
C ILE A 28 4.15 4.05 -11.69
N LEU A 29 3.95 2.92 -12.39
CA LEU A 29 4.78 2.55 -13.55
C LEU A 29 4.61 3.52 -14.73
N ARG A 30 3.37 3.95 -15.03
CA ARG A 30 3.10 4.90 -16.12
C ARG A 30 3.71 6.27 -15.88
N SER A 31 3.82 6.68 -14.62
CA SER A 31 4.41 7.96 -14.22
C SER A 31 5.93 7.90 -14.02
N GLY A 32 6.57 6.77 -14.35
CA GLY A 32 8.04 6.61 -14.27
C GLY A 32 8.56 6.19 -12.89
N GLY A 33 7.69 5.74 -11.99
CA GLY A 33 8.08 5.12 -10.72
C GLY A 33 8.42 3.63 -10.90
N THR A 34 9.14 3.07 -9.93
CA THR A 34 9.51 1.64 -9.91
C THR A 34 8.90 0.95 -8.71
N ILE A 35 8.25 -0.19 -8.92
CA ILE A 35 7.69 -1.01 -7.83
C ILE A 35 8.76 -2.00 -7.37
N ARG A 36 9.09 -1.98 -6.08
CA ARG A 36 10.05 -2.94 -5.49
C ARG A 36 9.39 -4.26 -5.14
N GLY A 37 8.16 -4.22 -4.65
CA GLY A 37 7.43 -5.42 -4.28
C GLY A 37 6.01 -5.15 -3.81
N ILE A 38 5.20 -6.20 -3.86
CA ILE A 38 3.81 -6.21 -3.45
C ILE A 38 3.62 -7.44 -2.56
N ASN A 39 3.22 -7.21 -1.32
CA ASN A 39 3.05 -8.25 -0.31
C ASN A 39 1.58 -8.33 0.08
N ASN A 40 1.00 -9.51 -0.13
CA ASN A 40 -0.34 -9.81 0.34
C ASN A 40 -0.28 -10.30 1.78
N TRP A 41 -0.86 -9.53 2.69
CA TRP A 41 -0.91 -9.86 4.12
C TRP A 41 -2.17 -10.67 4.47
N GLY A 42 -3.23 -10.58 3.67
CA GLY A 42 -4.47 -11.33 3.86
C GLY A 42 -5.48 -10.59 4.72
N VAL A 43 -6.46 -11.31 5.27
CA VAL A 43 -7.58 -10.71 6.00
C VAL A 43 -7.32 -10.74 7.50
N PHE A 44 -7.36 -9.57 8.14
CA PHE A 44 -7.19 -9.43 9.58
C PHE A 44 -8.23 -8.47 10.18
N ALA A 45 -8.41 -8.56 11.49
CA ALA A 45 -9.24 -7.64 12.25
C ALA A 45 -8.68 -6.21 12.19
N LEU A 46 -9.57 -5.25 11.96
CA LEU A 46 -9.24 -3.84 12.06
C LEU A 46 -8.99 -3.47 13.52
N PRO A 47 -8.08 -2.52 13.80
CA PRO A 47 -7.84 -2.05 15.18
C PRO A 47 -9.09 -1.51 15.89
N LYS A 48 -10.06 -1.02 15.10
CA LYS A 48 -11.39 -0.64 15.58
C LYS A 48 -12.41 -0.81 14.46
N ARG A 49 -13.66 -1.07 14.85
CA ARG A 49 -14.81 -1.05 13.93
C ARG A 49 -14.83 0.27 13.16
N THR A 50 -14.83 0.19 11.83
CA THR A 50 -14.72 1.35 10.96
C THR A 50 -15.95 1.41 10.06
N ARG A 51 -16.65 2.55 10.05
CA ARG A 51 -17.76 2.79 9.11
C ARG A 51 -17.23 3.54 7.88
N LYS A 52 -17.49 3.02 6.69
CA LYS A 52 -17.14 3.70 5.43
C LYS A 52 -18.12 3.33 4.31
N HIS A 53 -18.46 4.30 3.46
CA HIS A 53 -19.47 4.14 2.39
C HIS A 53 -20.74 3.42 2.86
N GLN A 54 -21.28 3.88 4.00
CA GLN A 54 -22.47 3.32 4.66
C GLN A 54 -22.38 1.88 5.18
N ALA A 55 -21.26 1.18 4.97
CA ALA A 55 -21.00 -0.14 5.53
C ALA A 55 -20.16 -0.07 6.81
N GLN A 56 -20.31 -1.07 7.69
CA GLN A 56 -19.47 -1.27 8.87
C GLN A 56 -18.52 -2.44 8.63
N TYR A 57 -17.24 -2.23 8.95
CA TYR A 57 -16.20 -3.23 8.79
C TYR A 57 -15.54 -3.54 10.15
N THR A 58 -15.42 -4.83 10.45
CA THR A 58 -14.62 -5.39 11.55
C THR A 58 -13.28 -5.90 11.06
N ASP A 59 -13.24 -6.38 9.82
CA ASP A 59 -12.08 -7.01 9.19
C ASP A 59 -11.76 -6.32 7.87
N GLY A 60 -10.51 -6.42 7.45
CA GLY A 60 -10.01 -5.84 6.20
C GLY A 60 -8.98 -6.73 5.54
N HIS A 61 -8.90 -6.67 4.21
CA HIS A 61 -7.84 -7.31 3.45
C HIS A 61 -6.65 -6.35 3.34
N TYR A 62 -5.53 -6.73 3.95
CA TYR A 62 -4.30 -5.97 3.99
C TYR A 62 -3.39 -6.36 2.83
N PHE A 63 -2.84 -5.36 2.16
CA PHE A 63 -1.69 -5.54 1.29
C PHE A 63 -0.74 -4.35 1.42
N VAL A 64 0.53 -4.62 1.16
CA VAL A 64 1.59 -3.62 1.20
C VAL A 64 2.25 -3.54 -0.17
N MET A 65 2.57 -2.31 -0.59
CA MET A 65 3.29 -2.04 -1.82
C MET A 65 4.44 -1.09 -1.53
N ARG A 66 5.66 -1.51 -1.86
CA ARG A 66 6.86 -0.66 -1.79
C ARG A 66 7.24 -0.20 -3.19
N TYR A 67 7.48 1.09 -3.34
CA TYR A 67 7.81 1.67 -4.63
C TYR A 67 8.69 2.92 -4.48
N ASP A 68 9.55 3.13 -5.46
CA ASP A 68 10.28 4.37 -5.65
C ASP A 68 9.54 5.28 -6.61
N ALA A 69 9.19 6.48 -6.15
CA ALA A 69 8.55 7.49 -6.98
C ALA A 69 8.90 8.91 -6.52
N SER A 70 8.45 9.90 -7.29
CA SER A 70 8.44 11.30 -6.86
C SER A 70 7.27 11.56 -5.90
N SER A 71 7.34 12.65 -5.14
CA SER A 71 6.27 13.05 -4.22
C SER A 71 4.93 13.25 -4.93
N LYS A 72 4.96 13.85 -6.13
CA LYS A 72 3.77 14.06 -6.97
C LYS A 72 3.05 12.74 -7.27
N ILE A 73 3.79 11.70 -7.66
CA ILE A 73 3.21 10.39 -7.98
C ILE A 73 2.62 9.74 -6.73
N GLN A 74 3.29 9.87 -5.57
CA GLN A 74 2.75 9.37 -4.31
C GLN A 74 1.42 10.06 -3.96
N ASP A 75 1.29 11.37 -4.20
CA ASP A 75 0.06 12.12 -3.97
C ASP A 75 -1.05 11.72 -4.95
N ASP A 76 -0.71 11.46 -6.22
CA ASP A 76 -1.65 10.96 -7.22
C ASP A 76 -2.17 9.55 -6.83
N VAL A 77 -1.29 8.67 -6.33
CA VAL A 77 -1.66 7.34 -5.81
C VAL A 77 -2.59 7.48 -4.60
N ARG A 78 -2.25 8.35 -3.64
CA ARG A 78 -3.08 8.63 -2.46
C ARG A 78 -4.47 9.14 -2.87
N THR A 79 -4.53 10.04 -3.85
CA THR A 79 -5.78 10.62 -4.33
C THR A 79 -6.64 9.55 -5.02
N THR A 80 -6.03 8.76 -5.91
CA THR A 80 -6.71 7.67 -6.62
C THR A 80 -7.29 6.63 -5.67
N LEU A 81 -6.53 6.19 -4.67
CA LEU A 81 -6.99 5.21 -3.68
C LEU A 81 -8.02 5.78 -2.70
N GLY A 82 -7.97 7.10 -2.43
CA GLY A 82 -8.96 7.78 -1.60
C GLY A 82 -10.35 7.85 -2.24
N LEU A 83 -10.42 7.85 -3.58
CA LEU A 83 -11.67 7.87 -4.34
C LEU A 83 -12.31 6.49 -4.50
N ASP A 84 -11.57 5.41 -4.26
CA ASP A 84 -12.08 4.05 -4.42
C ASP A 84 -13.02 3.67 -3.24
N PRO A 85 -14.31 3.37 -3.49
CA PRO A 85 -15.27 3.06 -2.44
C PRO A 85 -15.03 1.70 -1.77
N ARG A 86 -14.24 0.82 -2.39
CA ARG A 86 -13.88 -0.51 -1.88
C ARG A 86 -12.72 -0.43 -0.89
N MET A 87 -11.99 0.69 -0.89
CA MET A 87 -10.92 0.97 0.07
C MET A 87 -11.51 1.32 1.43
N ILE A 88 -11.14 0.61 2.50
CA ILE A 88 -11.51 0.99 3.88
C ILE A 88 -10.58 2.10 4.35
N LYS A 89 -9.27 1.83 4.39
CA LYS A 89 -8.23 2.76 4.84
C LYS A 89 -6.95 2.48 4.09
N PHE A 90 -6.11 3.48 4.00
CA PHE A 90 -4.75 3.30 3.53
C PHE A 90 -3.86 4.35 4.20
N SER A 91 -2.56 4.07 4.22
CA SER A 91 -1.54 4.99 4.68
C SER A 91 -0.34 4.89 3.75
N SER A 92 0.32 6.00 3.49
CA SER A 92 1.58 6.01 2.77
C SER A 92 2.65 6.69 3.61
N VAL A 93 3.80 6.03 3.71
CA VAL A 93 4.93 6.43 4.56
C VAL A 93 6.17 6.51 3.68
N LYS A 94 6.97 7.57 3.85
CA LYS A 94 8.30 7.65 3.26
C LYS A 94 9.24 6.73 4.04
N LEU A 95 9.91 5.82 3.36
CA LEU A 95 10.91 4.95 3.97
C LEU A 95 12.32 5.50 3.76
N GLY A 96 13.20 5.19 4.72
CA GLY A 96 14.61 5.57 4.71
C GLY A 96 14.86 7.03 5.11
N ASP A 97 16.14 7.32 5.38
CA ASP A 97 16.65 8.65 5.73
C ASP A 97 16.97 9.51 4.49
N GLY A 98 16.91 8.91 3.29
CA GLY A 98 17.23 9.57 2.02
C GLY A 98 18.66 9.34 1.53
N THR A 99 19.47 8.58 2.28
CA THR A 99 20.78 8.13 1.81
C THR A 99 20.64 6.92 0.90
N LEU A 100 21.55 6.76 -0.06
CA LEU A 100 21.54 5.62 -0.97
C LEU A 100 21.85 4.31 -0.24
N GLU A 101 22.70 4.37 0.78
CA GLU A 101 23.08 3.21 1.58
C GLU A 101 21.86 2.58 2.27
N SER A 102 21.08 3.38 3.01
CA SER A 102 19.87 2.89 3.69
C SER A 102 18.83 2.38 2.69
N LEU A 103 18.64 3.09 1.58
CA LEU A 103 17.67 2.74 0.56
C LEU A 103 18.03 1.44 -0.15
N SER A 104 19.31 1.11 -0.33
CA SER A 104 19.74 -0.10 -1.02
C SER A 104 19.45 -1.38 -0.23
N LYS A 105 19.44 -1.29 1.11
CA LYS A 105 19.18 -2.43 2.01
C LYS A 105 17.69 -2.78 2.10
N ILE A 106 16.81 -1.81 1.89
CA ILE A 106 15.36 -2.02 2.00
C ILE A 106 14.86 -2.83 0.81
N SER A 107 14.49 -4.08 1.09
CA SER A 107 14.01 -5.01 0.07
C SER A 107 12.57 -4.70 -0.37
N GLY A 108 12.15 -5.30 -1.48
CA GLY A 108 10.75 -5.27 -1.91
C GLY A 108 9.83 -6.17 -1.10
N ARG A 109 10.37 -7.12 -0.33
CA ARG A 109 9.59 -8.04 0.49
C ARG A 109 9.39 -7.44 1.88
N VAL A 110 8.14 -7.38 2.30
CA VAL A 110 7.74 -7.01 3.66
C VAL A 110 7.32 -8.27 4.40
N ASP A 111 8.28 -8.88 5.10
CA ASP A 111 8.04 -10.05 5.94
C ASP A 111 7.49 -9.60 7.29
N TRP A 112 6.37 -10.19 7.71
CA TRP A 112 5.74 -9.84 8.99
C TRP A 112 6.57 -10.30 10.20
N GLU A 113 7.32 -11.39 10.05
CA GLU A 113 8.06 -12.03 11.15
C GLU A 113 9.44 -11.42 11.42
N LYS A 114 9.95 -10.59 10.49
CA LYS A 114 11.31 -10.06 10.55
C LYS A 114 11.29 -8.55 10.62
N ARG A 115 12.13 -8.00 11.49
CA ARG A 115 12.38 -6.56 11.52
C ARG A 115 13.31 -6.20 10.36
N GLU A 116 13.02 -5.10 9.68
CA GLU A 116 13.95 -4.51 8.71
C GLU A 116 15.21 -4.05 9.46
N GLU A 117 16.37 -4.42 8.93
CA GLU A 117 17.68 -3.94 9.40
C GLU A 117 18.11 -2.80 8.46
N PHE A 118 18.26 -1.59 9.02
CA PHE A 118 18.66 -0.38 8.31
C PHE A 118 20.15 -0.08 8.56
#